data_AF-A0A7Z0EQM3-F1
#
_entry.id   AF-A0A7Z0EQM3-F1
#
_cell.length_a   1.000
_cell.length_b   1.000
_cell.length_c   1.000
_cell.angle_alpha   90.00
_cell.angle_beta   90.00
_cell.angle_gamma   90.00
#
_symmetry.space_group_name_H-M   'P 1'
#
loop_
_entity.id
_entity.type
_entity.pdbx_description
1 polymer ?
#
loop_
_entity_poly.entity_id
_entity_poly.type
_entity_poly.pdbx_seq_one_letter_code
_entity_poly.pdbx_strand_id
1 'polypeptide(L)' 'MADSGEEPPEAIAERPYSGKFMVRVPLELHRQLALEAAEQHVSLNRLAAARLGAGG' A
#
# COMPACT_ATOMS: atom_id res chain seq x y z
N MET A 1 -8.63 -29.73 31.20
CA MET A 1 -9.07 -30.14 29.86
C MET A 1 -10.35 -29.37 29.59
N ALA A 2 -10.27 -28.31 28.78
CA ALA A 2 -11.44 -27.49 28.46
C ALA A 2 -12.08 -28.08 27.20
N ASP A 3 -13.20 -28.74 27.46
CA ASP A 3 -14.15 -29.30 26.53
C ASP A 3 -15.07 -28.16 26.07
N SER A 4 -14.79 -27.61 24.90
CA SER A 4 -15.68 -26.72 24.15
C SER A 4 -15.19 -26.80 22.71
N GLY A 5 -15.95 -27.51 21.87
CA GLY A 5 -15.66 -27.71 20.44
C GLY A 5 -15.81 -26.43 19.62
N GLU A 6 -15.34 -25.30 20.15
CA GLU A 6 -15.27 -24.04 19.45
C GLU A 6 -14.00 -24.08 18.61
N GLU A 7 -14.14 -24.34 17.31
CA GLU A 7 -13.05 -24.12 16.37
C GLU A 7 -12.56 -22.67 16.55
N PRO A 8 -11.24 -22.45 16.72
CA PRO A 8 -10.71 -21.09 16.81
C PRO A 8 -11.21 -20.31 15.58
N PRO A 9 -11.68 -19.06 15.74
CA PRO A 9 -12.24 -18.31 14.62
C PRO A 9 -11.21 -18.32 13.49
N GLU A 10 -11.63 -18.73 12.30
CA GLU A 10 -10.79 -18.67 11.10
C GLU A 10 -10.23 -17.24 11.05
N ALA A 11 -8.90 -17.12 11.08
CA ALA A 11 -8.26 -15.82 10.99
C ALA A 11 -8.91 -15.11 9.82
N ILE A 12 -9.48 -13.92 10.06
CA ILE A 12 -10.20 -13.15 9.03
C ILE A 12 -9.15 -12.89 7.96
N ALA A 13 -9.05 -13.80 6.99
CA ALA A 13 -7.90 -13.87 6.12
C ALA A 13 -7.88 -12.54 5.40
N GLU A 14 -6.89 -11.72 5.77
CA GLU A 14 -6.37 -10.54 5.11
C GLU A 14 -7.03 -10.35 3.75
N ARG A 15 -8.22 -9.75 3.77
CA ARG A 15 -9.02 -9.60 2.55
C ARG A 15 -8.10 -8.94 1.53
N PRO A 16 -7.89 -9.52 0.34
CA PRO A 16 -7.00 -8.93 -0.63
C PRO A 16 -7.59 -7.60 -1.08
N TYR A 17 -7.09 -6.50 -0.51
CA TYR A 17 -7.52 -5.15 -0.84
C TYR A 17 -6.73 -4.70 -2.07
N SER A 18 -7.32 -4.91 -3.24
CA SER A 18 -6.89 -4.25 -4.47
C SER A 18 -7.78 -3.04 -4.71
N GLY A 19 -7.17 -1.86 -4.74
CA GLY A 19 -7.88 -0.59 -4.94
C GLY A 19 -7.09 0.31 -5.86
N LYS A 20 -7.79 1.16 -6.61
CA LYS A 20 -7.17 2.25 -7.36
C LYS A 20 -7.51 3.56 -6.66
N PHE A 21 -6.49 4.34 -6.34
CA PHE A 21 -6.64 5.66 -5.73
C PHE A 21 -5.99 6.70 -6.65
N MET A 22 -6.77 7.65 -7.15
CA MET A 22 -6.28 8.70 -8.05
C MET A 22 -5.95 9.94 -7.23
N VAL A 23 -4.67 10.34 -7.22
CA VAL A 23 -4.18 11.53 -6.54
C VAL A 23 -3.93 12.63 -7.57
N ARG A 24 -4.48 13.82 -7.33
CA ARG A 24 -4.10 15.01 -8.09
C ARG A 24 -2.90 15.66 -7.42
N VAL A 25 -1.86 15.90 -8.20
CA VAL A 25 -0.64 16.58 -7.77
C VAL A 25 -0.30 17.68 -8.77
N PRO A 26 0.36 18.77 -8.34
CA PRO A 26 0.89 19.77 -9.27
C PRO A 26 1.97 19.15 -10.18
N LEU A 27 2.17 19.77 -11.35
CA LEU A 27 3.11 19.28 -12.37
C LEU A 27 4.54 19.17 -11.86
N GLU A 28 4.98 20.13 -11.03
CA GLU A 28 6.32 20.15 -10.45
C GLU A 28 6.57 18.94 -9.55
N LEU A 29 5.59 18.60 -8.69
CA LEU A 29 5.66 17.44 -7.82
C LEU A 29 5.63 16.13 -8.63
N HIS A 30 4.79 16.06 -9.67
CA HIS A 30 4.77 14.89 -10.56
C HIS A 30 6.14 14.66 -11.21
N ARG A 31 6.80 15.75 -11.66
CA ARG A 31 8.15 15.67 -12.24
C ARG A 31 9.18 15.17 -11.23
N GLN A 32 9.16 15.70 -10.01
CA GLN A 32 10.08 15.26 -8.95
C GLN A 32 9.91 13.76 -8.66
N LEU A 33 8.67 13.31 -8.45
CA LEU A 33 8.38 11.90 -8.20
C LEU A 33 8.80 11.00 -9.36
N ALA A 34 8.62 11.44 -10.61
CA ALA A 34 9.03 10.69 -11.78
C ALA A 34 10.56 10.56 -11.87
N LEU A 35 11.29 11.63 -11.55
CA LEU A 35 12.75 11.61 -11.52
C LEU A 35 13.27 10.67 -10.44
N GLU A 36 12.77 10.82 -9.20
CA GLU A 36 13.17 9.97 -8.07
C GLU A 36 12.88 8.48 -8.32
N ALA A 37 11.73 8.18 -8.94
CA ALA A 37 11.37 6.80 -9.28
C ALA A 37 12.33 6.21 -10.32
N ALA A 38 12.75 7.01 -11.30
CA ALA A 38 13.73 6.62 -12.30
C ALA A 38 15.11 6.38 -11.68
N GLU A 39 15.56 7.27 -10.78
CA GLU A 39 16.84 7.11 -10.06
C GLU A 39 16.87 5.85 -9.18
N GLN A 40 15.76 5.54 -8.53
CA GLN A 40 15.62 4.35 -7.68
C GLN A 40 15.27 3.08 -8.48
N HIS A 41 15.12 3.17 -9.79
CA HIS A 41 14.71 2.07 -10.67
C HIS A 41 13.40 1.39 -10.20
N VAL A 42 12.44 2.18 -9.73
CA VAL A 42 11.11 1.72 -9.29
C VAL A 42 10.00 2.38 -10.10
N SER A 43 8.80 1.80 -10.05
CA SER A 43 7.63 2.45 -10.64
C SER A 43 7.17 3.63 -9.79
N LEU A 44 6.57 4.63 -10.44
CA LEU A 44 5.96 5.78 -9.76
C LEU A 44 4.95 5.34 -8.70
N ASN A 45 4.14 4.31 -9.00
CA ASN A 45 3.16 3.76 -8.06
C ASN A 45 3.84 3.21 -6.80
N ARG A 46 4.97 2.49 -6.94
CA ARG A 46 5.71 1.95 -5.79
C ARG A 46 6.28 3.05 -4.91
N LEU A 47 6.87 4.09 -5.51
CA LEU A 47 7.39 5.24 -4.78
C LEU A 47 6.25 5.97 -4.04
N ALA A 48 5.13 6.21 -4.71
CA ALA A 48 3.96 6.86 -4.12
C ALA A 48 3.36 6.02 -2.97
N ALA A 49 3.23 4.71 -3.14
CA ALA A 49 2.74 3.81 -2.09
C ALA A 49 3.66 3.82 -0.86
N ALA A 50 4.98 3.78 -1.07
CA ALA A 50 5.95 3.88 0.02
C ALA A 50 5.84 5.22 0.78
N ARG A 51 5.69 6.33 0.06
CA ARG A 51 5.50 7.67 0.66
C ARG A 51 4.18 7.80 1.42
N LEU A 52 3.09 7.24 0.89
CA LEU A 52 1.76 7.25 1.53
C LEU A 52 1.71 6.38 2.79
N GLY A 53 2.40 5.23 2.78
CA GLY A 53 2.46 4.32 3.93
C GLY A 53 3.44 4.76 5.03
N ALA A 54 4.46 5.56 4.69
CA ALA A 54 5.47 6.02 5.65
C ALA A 54 5.01 7.18 6.56
N GLY A 55 3.83 7.76 6.32
CA GLY A 55 3.27 8.86 7.11
C GLY A 55 2.28 8.45 8.22
N GLY A 56 2.23 7.15 8.57
CA GLY A 56 1.45 6.61 9.67
C GLY A 56 2.21 6.59 10.99
#